data_AF-A0A1V3WE41-F1
#
_entry.id   AF-A0A1V3WE41-F1
#
_cell.length_a   1.000
_cell.length_b   1.000
_cell.length_c   1.000
_cell.angle_alpha   90.00
_cell.angle_beta   90.00
_cell.angle_gamma   90.00
#
_symmetry.space_group_name_H-M   'P 1'
#
loop_
_entity.id
_entity.type
_entity.pdbx_description
1 polymer ?
#
loop_
_entity_poly.entity_id
_entity_poly.type
_entity_poly.pdbx_seq_one_letter_code
_entity_poly.pdbx_strand_id
1 'polypeptide(L)'
;MSSHGTTYRFTTIAVADLPYPEGLGKAEYRELEFGMKRVLGDRWGDPVANERLFWTPAYQNLIATHLKPHFDRHGDIIEIATMAVNGAHASHAFDRDITGTYAEAFAQYRCGIPQLDALIAAHGPIIAWWIYDPPRLYWDGRAMWFVDGRHRLSCLRSLMQPSDPGFPVFVELSHPASLPSPPPFRLNCIT
;
A
#
# COMPACT_ATOMS: atom_id res chain seq x y z
N MET A 1 -27.04 -11.82 -15.78
CA MET A 1 -26.39 -10.93 -14.79
C MET A 1 -25.07 -10.51 -15.39
N SER A 2 -24.94 -9.26 -15.81
CA SER A 2 -23.69 -8.76 -16.38
C SER A 2 -22.62 -8.82 -15.29
N SER A 3 -21.58 -9.63 -15.48
CA SER A 3 -20.39 -9.58 -14.63
C SER A 3 -19.80 -8.18 -14.80
N HIS A 4 -20.08 -7.27 -13.87
CA HIS A 4 -19.40 -5.98 -13.82
C HIS A 4 -17.91 -6.29 -13.65
N GLY A 5 -17.12 -6.07 -14.71
CA GLY A 5 -15.68 -6.35 -14.69
C GLY A 5 -14.99 -5.52 -13.62
N THR A 6 -13.89 -6.03 -13.10
CA THR A 6 -12.97 -5.25 -12.26
C THR A 6 -11.87 -4.69 -13.16
N THR A 7 -11.54 -3.43 -12.95
CA THR A 7 -10.35 -2.80 -13.53
C THR A 7 -9.25 -2.80 -12.49
N TYR A 8 -8.06 -3.20 -12.90
CA TYR A 8 -6.86 -3.20 -12.09
C TYR A 8 -5.84 -2.25 -12.70
N ARG A 9 -5.08 -1.58 -11.84
CA ARG A 9 -3.95 -0.74 -12.23
C ARG A 9 -2.80 -0.97 -11.27
N PHE A 10 -1.64 -1.34 -11.80
CA PHE A 10 -0.38 -1.39 -11.05
C PHE A 10 0.30 -0.05 -11.21
N THR A 11 0.36 0.77 -10.16
CA THR A 11 0.79 2.17 -10.25
C THR A 11 1.47 2.63 -8.97
N THR A 12 1.92 3.89 -8.94
CA THR A 12 2.39 4.56 -7.73
C THR A 12 1.34 5.51 -7.17
N ILE A 13 1.22 5.54 -5.85
CA ILE A 13 0.46 6.56 -5.12
C ILE A 13 1.42 7.29 -4.19
N ALA A 14 1.31 8.62 -4.11
CA ALA A 14 2.09 9.39 -3.15
C ALA A 14 1.68 9.01 -1.72
N VAL A 15 2.64 8.95 -0.81
CA VAL A 15 2.39 8.44 0.54
C VAL A 15 1.32 9.26 1.29
N ALA A 16 1.21 10.56 1.00
CA ALA A 16 0.18 11.44 1.55
C ALA A 16 -1.24 11.12 1.08
N ASP A 17 -1.40 10.47 -0.07
CA ASP A 17 -2.69 10.14 -0.69
C ASP A 17 -3.20 8.73 -0.36
N LEU A 18 -2.41 7.96 0.39
CA LEU A 18 -2.83 6.64 0.87
C LEU A 18 -4.08 6.78 1.77
N PRO A 19 -4.93 5.76 1.87
CA PRO A 19 -5.99 5.75 2.87
C PRO A 19 -5.42 5.58 4.28
N TYR A 20 -6.17 6.02 5.30
CA TYR A 20 -5.84 5.68 6.69
C TYR A 20 -6.34 4.26 7.02
N PRO A 21 -5.62 3.51 7.87
CA PRO A 21 -5.92 2.10 8.09
C PRO A 21 -7.24 1.92 8.85
N GLU A 22 -8.02 0.91 8.48
CA GLU A 22 -9.14 0.36 9.27
C GLU A 22 -8.63 -0.47 10.46
N GLY A 23 -7.69 0.09 11.21
CA GLY A 23 -7.01 -0.56 12.32
C GLY A 23 -5.69 -1.22 11.94
N LEU A 24 -4.77 -1.20 12.90
CA LEU A 24 -3.47 -1.85 12.81
C LEU A 24 -3.36 -2.96 13.85
N GLY A 25 -2.71 -4.05 13.46
CA GLY A 25 -2.65 -5.31 14.20
C GLY A 25 -3.45 -6.44 13.54
N LYS A 26 -2.95 -7.67 13.63
CA LYS A 26 -3.62 -8.95 13.33
C LYS A 26 -2.86 -10.09 14.03
N ALA A 27 -3.20 -11.35 13.78
CA ALA A 27 -2.65 -12.53 14.49
C ALA A 27 -1.13 -12.51 14.76
N GLU A 28 -0.32 -12.00 13.82
CA GLU A 28 1.15 -11.87 13.94
C GLU A 28 1.66 -10.59 14.64
N TYR A 29 0.77 -9.64 14.97
CA TYR A 29 1.05 -8.35 15.62
C TYR A 29 0.13 -8.10 16.83
N ARG A 30 0.05 -9.06 17.76
CA ARG A 30 -0.88 -8.98 18.91
C ARG A 30 -0.65 -7.75 19.79
N GLU A 31 0.61 -7.39 20.03
CA GLU A 31 0.95 -6.22 20.85
C GLU A 31 0.53 -4.90 20.19
N LEU A 32 0.72 -4.80 18.87
CA LEU A 32 0.24 -3.67 18.08
C LEU A 32 -1.29 -3.57 18.14
N GLU A 33 -2.00 -4.69 17.96
CA GLU A 33 -3.46 -4.72 18.03
C GLU A 33 -3.96 -4.25 19.41
N PHE A 34 -3.36 -4.79 20.48
CA PHE A 34 -3.70 -4.41 21.84
C PHE A 34 -3.43 -2.92 22.11
N GLY A 35 -2.25 -2.43 21.70
CA GLY A 35 -1.90 -1.02 21.84
C GLY A 35 -2.85 -0.11 21.07
N MET A 36 -3.20 -0.48 19.83
CA MET A 36 -4.13 0.28 18.99
C MET A 36 -5.53 0.32 19.61
N LYS A 37 -6.02 -0.79 20.16
CA LYS A 37 -7.29 -0.83 20.92
C LYS A 37 -7.27 0.06 22.16
N ARG A 38 -6.13 0.18 22.86
CA ARG A 38 -6.00 1.12 23.99
C ARG A 38 -6.05 2.58 23.57
N VAL A 39 -5.49 2.93 22.39
CA VAL A 39 -5.47 4.30 21.87
C VAL A 39 -6.82 4.70 21.27
N LEU A 40 -7.45 3.81 20.51
CA LEU A 40 -8.65 4.10 19.72
C LEU A 40 -9.96 3.66 20.39
N GLY A 41 -9.89 2.79 21.41
CA GLY A 41 -11.06 2.17 22.04
C GLY A 41 -11.85 1.31 21.05
N ASP A 42 -13.18 1.35 21.18
CA ASP A 42 -14.11 0.57 20.34
C ASP A 42 -14.07 0.97 18.86
N ARG A 43 -13.48 2.12 18.53
CA ARG A 43 -13.32 2.63 17.15
C ARG A 43 -11.99 2.22 16.52
N TRP A 44 -11.30 1.22 17.08
CA TRP A 44 -10.03 0.74 16.54
C TRP A 44 -10.06 0.36 15.06
N GLY A 45 -11.17 -0.21 14.58
CA GLY A 45 -11.36 -0.56 13.16
C GLY A 45 -11.90 0.56 12.28
N ASP A 46 -12.19 1.75 12.83
CA ASP A 46 -12.77 2.87 12.08
C ASP A 46 -11.67 3.71 11.41
N PRO A 47 -11.62 3.80 10.07
CA PRO A 47 -10.64 4.63 9.36
C PRO A 47 -10.63 6.10 9.80
N VAL A 48 -11.78 6.67 10.12
CA VAL A 48 -11.89 8.09 10.53
C VAL A 48 -11.26 8.30 11.91
N ALA A 49 -11.43 7.35 12.83
CA ALA A 49 -10.77 7.39 14.12
C ALA A 49 -9.25 7.22 13.98
N ASN A 50 -8.81 6.34 13.08
CA ASN A 50 -7.40 6.13 12.78
C ASN A 50 -6.77 7.39 12.17
N GLU A 51 -7.40 8.01 11.17
CA GLU A 51 -6.96 9.29 10.59
C GLU A 51 -6.76 10.37 11.66
N ARG A 52 -7.77 10.58 12.50
CA ARG A 52 -7.75 11.61 13.53
C ARG A 52 -6.59 11.43 14.53
N LEU A 53 -6.24 10.19 14.86
CA LEU A 53 -5.22 9.89 15.87
C LEU A 53 -3.87 9.48 15.28
N PHE A 54 -3.76 9.29 13.96
CA PHE A 54 -2.58 8.74 13.30
C PHE A 54 -1.31 9.47 13.74
N TRP A 55 -1.34 10.81 13.73
CA TRP A 55 -0.18 11.66 14.03
C TRP A 55 0.05 11.92 15.52
N THR A 56 -0.75 11.33 16.41
CA THR A 56 -0.53 11.49 17.85
C THR A 56 0.73 10.72 18.28
N PRO A 57 1.47 11.20 19.31
CA PRO A 57 2.65 10.50 19.81
C PRO A 57 2.37 9.04 20.20
N ALA A 58 1.20 8.76 20.80
CA ALA A 58 0.82 7.41 21.20
C ALA A 58 0.64 6.47 20.01
N TYR A 59 0.00 6.92 18.93
CA TYR A 59 -0.19 6.13 17.72
C TYR A 59 1.14 5.92 16.99
N GLN A 60 1.92 6.98 16.79
CA GLN A 60 3.23 6.91 16.13
C GLN A 60 4.20 6.02 16.91
N ASN A 61 4.17 6.04 18.25
CA ASN A 61 4.98 5.15 19.07
C ASN A 61 4.64 3.66 18.82
N LEU A 62 3.37 3.31 18.59
CA LEU A 62 2.99 1.93 18.27
C LEU A 62 3.53 1.49 16.91
N ILE A 63 3.49 2.36 15.89
CA ILE A 63 4.12 2.07 14.59
C ILE A 63 5.62 1.88 14.75
N ALA A 64 6.29 2.82 15.42
CA ALA A 64 7.74 2.79 15.63
C ALA A 64 8.20 1.58 16.46
N THR A 65 7.40 1.15 17.44
CA THR A 65 7.74 0.02 18.32
C THR A 65 7.50 -1.33 17.66
N HIS A 66 6.42 -1.48 16.89
CA HIS A 66 5.98 -2.81 16.43
C HIS A 66 6.11 -3.03 14.91
N LEU A 67 5.96 -2.00 14.09
CA LEU A 67 6.03 -2.14 12.63
C LEU A 67 7.44 -1.92 12.11
N LYS A 68 8.11 -0.83 12.51
CA LYS A 68 9.45 -0.53 12.01
C LYS A 68 10.43 -1.69 12.28
N PRO A 69 10.54 -2.25 13.50
CA PRO A 69 11.47 -3.35 13.75
C PRO A 69 11.07 -4.64 13.01
N HIS A 70 9.77 -4.85 12.78
CA HIS A 70 9.31 -5.98 11.99
C HIS A 70 9.87 -5.90 10.57
N PHE A 71 9.78 -4.74 9.92
CA PHE A 71 10.25 -4.53 8.56
C PHE A 71 11.78 -4.42 8.48
N ASP A 72 12.44 -3.77 9.44
CA ASP A 72 13.90 -3.63 9.48
C ASP A 72 14.63 -5.00 9.51
N ARG A 73 14.01 -6.07 10.03
CA ARG A 73 14.56 -7.44 9.96
C ARG A 73 14.74 -7.95 8.53
N HIS A 74 14.07 -7.32 7.58
CA HIS A 74 14.00 -7.70 6.19
C HIS A 74 14.68 -6.67 5.26
N GLY A 75 15.27 -5.62 5.83
CA GLY A 75 15.86 -4.48 5.12
C GLY A 75 15.14 -3.16 5.46
N ASP A 76 15.70 -2.04 5.01
CA ASP A 76 15.03 -0.74 5.17
C ASP A 76 13.78 -0.70 4.29
N ILE A 77 12.62 -0.51 4.91
CA ILE A 77 11.32 -0.47 4.21
C ILE A 77 11.26 0.65 3.15
N ILE A 78 11.97 1.77 3.35
CA ILE A 78 12.00 2.89 2.41
C ILE A 78 12.81 2.48 1.17
N GLU A 79 13.96 1.84 1.36
CA GLU A 79 14.78 1.29 0.27
C GLU A 79 14.00 0.23 -0.50
N ILE A 80 13.34 -0.69 0.21
CA ILE A 80 12.50 -1.74 -0.40
C ILE A 80 11.39 -1.11 -1.25
N ALA A 81 10.68 -0.11 -0.73
CA ALA A 81 9.63 0.59 -1.46
C ALA A 81 10.17 1.28 -2.72
N THR A 82 11.31 1.96 -2.60
CA THR A 82 11.98 2.64 -3.72
C THR A 82 12.38 1.66 -4.81
N MET A 83 13.00 0.54 -4.42
CA MET A 83 13.41 -0.51 -5.36
C MET A 83 12.21 -1.20 -6.01
N ALA A 84 11.11 -1.37 -5.27
CA ALA A 84 9.88 -1.93 -5.81
C ALA A 84 9.26 -1.04 -6.89
N VAL A 85 9.22 0.29 -6.67
CA VAL A 85 8.78 1.26 -7.69
C VAL A 85 9.64 1.16 -8.94
N ASN A 86 10.97 1.17 -8.79
CA ASN A 86 11.90 1.06 -9.92
C ASN A 86 11.72 -0.26 -10.69
N GLY A 87 11.52 -1.37 -9.98
CA GLY A 87 11.25 -2.67 -10.58
C GLY A 87 9.92 -2.71 -11.33
N ALA A 88 8.86 -2.12 -10.78
CA ALA A 88 7.53 -2.10 -11.40
C ALA A 88 7.51 -1.36 -12.75
N HIS A 89 8.36 -0.35 -12.92
CA HIS A 89 8.50 0.38 -14.20
C HIS A 89 9.01 -0.47 -15.36
N ALA A 90 9.57 -1.65 -15.12
CA ALA A 90 9.93 -2.59 -16.20
C ALA A 90 8.69 -3.19 -16.89
N SER A 91 7.52 -3.13 -16.24
CA SER A 91 6.27 -3.58 -16.86
C SER A 91 5.73 -2.56 -17.85
N HIS A 92 5.44 -3.00 -19.07
CA HIS A 92 4.72 -2.19 -20.05
C HIS A 92 3.26 -1.90 -19.67
N ALA A 93 2.72 -2.63 -18.70
CA ALA A 93 1.37 -2.48 -18.17
C ALA A 93 1.34 -1.61 -16.89
N PHE A 94 2.49 -1.11 -16.43
CA PHE A 94 2.56 -0.14 -15.36
C PHE A 94 1.79 1.14 -15.72
N ASP A 95 1.00 1.63 -14.76
CA ASP A 95 0.10 2.79 -14.86
C ASP A 95 -0.94 2.69 -16.00
N ARG A 96 -1.36 1.47 -16.34
CA ARG A 96 -2.43 1.22 -17.31
C ARG A 96 -3.59 0.48 -16.65
N ASP A 97 -4.80 0.82 -17.11
CA ASP A 97 -6.01 0.09 -16.72
C ASP A 97 -6.08 -1.24 -17.45
N ILE A 98 -6.36 -2.29 -16.68
CA ILE A 98 -6.52 -3.66 -17.18
C ILE A 98 -7.84 -4.20 -16.66
N THR A 99 -8.84 -4.29 -17.53
CA THR A 99 -10.16 -4.83 -17.19
C THR A 99 -10.19 -6.34 -17.38
N GLY A 100 -10.58 -7.07 -16.35
CA GLY A 100 -10.66 -8.53 -16.40
C GLY A 100 -10.63 -9.16 -15.02
N THR A 101 -10.05 -10.35 -14.93
CA THR A 101 -9.73 -11.01 -13.66
C THR A 101 -8.39 -10.54 -13.11
N TYR A 102 -8.19 -10.66 -11.80
CA TYR A 102 -6.89 -10.38 -11.16
C TYR A 102 -5.75 -11.19 -11.81
N ALA A 103 -6.00 -12.45 -12.14
CA ALA A 103 -4.99 -13.31 -12.77
C ALA A 103 -4.55 -12.80 -14.15
N GLU A 104 -5.48 -12.30 -14.96
CA GLU A 104 -5.17 -11.71 -16.27
C GLU A 104 -4.42 -10.38 -16.12
N ALA A 105 -4.88 -9.50 -15.23
CA ALA A 105 -4.21 -8.23 -14.96
C ALA A 105 -2.79 -8.44 -14.42
N PHE A 106 -2.63 -9.37 -13.49
CA PHE A 106 -1.34 -9.74 -12.94
C PHE A 106 -0.42 -10.38 -13.99
N ALA A 107 -0.96 -11.22 -14.87
CA ALA A 107 -0.22 -11.81 -15.98
C ALA A 107 0.27 -10.75 -16.98
N GLN A 108 -0.52 -9.72 -17.25
CA GLN A 108 -0.11 -8.60 -18.09
C GLN A 108 0.96 -7.74 -17.42
N TYR A 109 0.77 -7.39 -16.13
CA TYR A 109 1.78 -6.67 -15.36
C TYR A 109 3.13 -7.39 -15.36
N ARG A 110 3.16 -8.69 -15.04
CA ARG A 110 4.42 -9.43 -14.94
C ARG A 110 5.10 -9.71 -16.28
N CYS A 111 4.44 -9.50 -17.42
CA CYS A 111 4.97 -9.88 -18.75
C CYS A 111 6.26 -9.11 -19.11
N GLY A 112 6.51 -7.94 -18.52
CA GLY A 112 7.78 -7.20 -18.64
C GLY A 112 8.73 -7.29 -17.44
N ILE A 113 8.32 -7.97 -16.37
CA ILE A 113 9.10 -8.07 -15.13
C ILE A 113 9.99 -9.32 -15.19
N PRO A 114 11.28 -9.24 -14.80
CA PRO A 114 12.13 -10.42 -14.68
C PRO A 114 11.47 -11.49 -13.79
N GLN A 115 11.70 -12.77 -14.11
CA GLN A 115 11.17 -13.87 -13.31
C GLN A 115 11.58 -13.74 -11.83
N LEU A 116 10.72 -14.23 -10.92
CA LEU A 116 10.90 -14.08 -9.48
C LEU A 116 12.31 -14.51 -9.03
N ASP A 117 12.80 -15.68 -9.46
CA ASP A 117 14.13 -16.16 -9.09
C ASP A 117 15.27 -15.22 -9.53
N ALA A 118 15.12 -14.56 -10.68
CA ALA A 118 16.08 -13.58 -11.17
C ALA A 118 16.05 -12.30 -10.32
N LEU A 119 14.86 -11.84 -9.91
CA LEU A 119 14.74 -10.71 -8.98
C LEU A 119 15.29 -11.06 -7.59
N ILE A 120 15.04 -12.27 -7.09
CA ILE A 120 15.58 -12.75 -5.82
C ILE A 120 17.11 -12.75 -5.86
N ALA A 121 17.70 -13.25 -6.95
CA ALA A 121 19.15 -13.25 -7.13
C ALA A 121 19.74 -11.83 -7.20
N ALA A 122 19.03 -10.88 -7.82
CA ALA A 122 19.51 -9.51 -8.00
C ALA A 122 19.31 -8.60 -6.79
N HIS A 123 18.19 -8.75 -6.07
CA HIS A 123 17.74 -7.79 -5.06
C HIS A 123 17.36 -8.44 -3.72
N GLY A 124 17.39 -9.76 -3.63
CA GLY A 124 16.92 -10.50 -2.46
C GLY A 124 15.40 -10.72 -2.45
N PRO A 125 14.92 -11.60 -1.56
CA PRO A 125 13.54 -12.08 -1.58
C PRO A 125 12.50 -10.99 -1.30
N ILE A 126 12.81 -10.04 -0.43
CA ILE A 126 11.83 -9.06 0.04
C ILE A 126 11.49 -8.04 -1.03
N ILE A 127 12.51 -7.49 -1.70
CA ILE A 127 12.32 -6.57 -2.83
C ILE A 127 11.62 -7.30 -3.98
N ALA A 128 12.06 -8.52 -4.31
CA ALA A 128 11.43 -9.32 -5.36
C ALA A 128 9.93 -9.55 -5.10
N TRP A 129 9.56 -9.85 -3.86
CA TRP A 129 8.16 -10.00 -3.46
C TRP A 129 7.38 -8.69 -3.49
N TRP A 130 7.98 -7.53 -3.18
CA TRP A 130 7.28 -6.25 -3.29
C TRP A 130 7.02 -5.83 -4.74
N ILE A 131 7.89 -6.23 -5.67
CA ILE A 131 7.68 -6.03 -7.11
C ILE A 131 6.55 -6.94 -7.63
N TYR A 132 6.47 -8.17 -7.13
CA TYR A 132 5.48 -9.17 -7.56
C TYR A 132 4.13 -9.09 -6.82
N ASP A 133 4.12 -8.71 -5.55
CA ASP A 133 2.93 -8.70 -4.70
C ASP A 133 2.87 -7.38 -3.92
N PRO A 134 2.57 -6.27 -4.62
CA PRO A 134 2.48 -4.96 -4.00
C PRO A 134 1.29 -4.90 -3.03
N PRO A 135 1.31 -3.95 -2.09
CA PRO A 135 0.12 -3.58 -1.34
C PRO A 135 -1.08 -3.33 -2.26
N ARG A 136 -2.26 -3.75 -1.81
CA ARG A 136 -3.48 -3.76 -2.63
C ARG A 136 -4.51 -2.80 -2.06
N LEU A 137 -5.03 -1.95 -2.93
CA LEU A 137 -5.99 -0.91 -2.62
C LEU A 137 -7.23 -1.09 -3.50
N TYR A 138 -8.37 -0.67 -2.98
CA TYR A 138 -9.61 -0.64 -3.74
C TYR A 138 -10.21 0.77 -3.72
N TRP A 139 -10.77 1.17 -4.85
CA TRP A 139 -11.46 2.45 -5.04
C TRP A 139 -12.91 2.21 -5.50
N ASP A 140 -13.88 2.80 -4.79
CA ASP A 140 -15.32 2.65 -5.09
C ASP A 140 -15.93 3.84 -5.83
N GLY A 141 -15.11 4.81 -6.25
CA GLY A 141 -15.58 6.07 -6.83
C GLY A 141 -15.71 7.22 -5.83
N ARG A 142 -15.54 6.96 -4.54
CA ARG A 142 -15.65 7.95 -3.46
C ARG A 142 -14.47 7.90 -2.49
N ALA A 143 -14.08 6.70 -2.06
CA ALA A 143 -13.05 6.48 -1.08
C ALA A 143 -12.14 5.32 -1.49
N MET A 144 -10.91 5.36 -0.97
CA MET A 144 -9.95 4.27 -1.11
C MET A 144 -9.83 3.52 0.22
N TRP A 145 -9.60 2.21 0.16
CA TRP A 145 -9.31 1.40 1.34
C TRP A 145 -8.30 0.30 1.04
N PHE A 146 -7.75 -0.27 2.12
CA PHE A 146 -6.82 -1.38 2.04
C PHE A 146 -7.56 -2.68 1.73
N VAL A 147 -7.12 -3.38 0.69
CA VAL A 147 -7.38 -4.81 0.52
C VAL A 147 -6.27 -5.59 1.22
N ASP A 148 -5.03 -5.13 1.08
CA ASP A 148 -3.86 -5.73 1.71
C ASP A 148 -2.72 -4.71 1.89
N GLY A 149 -1.72 -5.05 2.72
CA GLY A 149 -0.52 -4.25 2.90
C GLY A 149 -0.69 -3.03 3.82
N ARG A 150 -1.81 -2.92 4.57
CA ARG A 150 -2.08 -1.78 5.46
C ARG A 150 -0.94 -1.46 6.44
N HIS A 151 -0.24 -2.48 6.95
CA HIS A 151 0.90 -2.28 7.85
C HIS A 151 2.12 -1.69 7.13
N ARG A 152 2.43 -2.19 5.91
CA ARG A 152 3.53 -1.68 5.07
C ARG A 152 3.29 -0.21 4.75
N LEU A 153 2.08 0.07 4.26
CA LEU A 153 1.67 1.40 3.82
C LEU A 153 1.54 2.40 4.97
N SER A 154 1.01 1.98 6.14
CA SER A 154 0.96 2.85 7.31
C SER A 154 2.35 3.14 7.90
N CYS A 155 3.26 2.16 7.86
CA CYS A 155 4.64 2.38 8.30
C CYS A 155 5.37 3.35 7.36
N LEU A 156 5.26 3.17 6.05
CA LEU A 156 5.81 4.11 5.06
C LEU A 156 5.24 5.52 5.24
N ARG A 157 3.94 5.66 5.47
CA ARG A 157 3.31 6.95 5.75
C ARG A 157 3.89 7.65 6.97
N SER A 158 4.00 6.92 8.08
CA SER A 158 4.60 7.42 9.32
C SER A 158 6.03 7.91 9.11
N LEU A 159 6.83 7.19 8.31
CA LEU A 159 8.23 7.51 8.07
C LEU A 159 8.45 8.64 7.06
N MET A 160 7.69 8.64 5.96
CA MET A 160 7.96 9.50 4.81
C MET A 160 7.07 10.74 4.74
N GLN A 161 5.79 10.66 5.09
CA GLN A 161 4.89 11.82 4.89
C GLN A 161 5.36 13.12 5.58
N PRO A 162 5.97 13.10 6.79
CA PRO A 162 6.45 14.32 7.43
C PRO A 162 7.57 15.06 6.67
N SER A 163 8.40 14.33 5.92
CA SER A 163 9.58 14.89 5.22
C SER A 163 9.42 14.92 3.70
N ASP A 164 8.72 13.95 3.14
CA ASP A 164 8.42 13.78 1.72
C ASP A 164 6.99 13.21 1.54
N PRO A 165 5.95 14.07 1.59
CA PRO A 165 4.57 13.65 1.34
C PRO A 165 4.34 13.11 -0.09
N GLY A 166 5.24 13.45 -1.03
CA GLY A 166 5.20 13.00 -2.42
C GLY A 166 5.85 11.63 -2.64
N PHE A 167 6.44 11.02 -1.60
CA PHE A 167 7.16 9.76 -1.73
C PHE A 167 6.30 8.70 -2.43
N PRO A 168 6.73 8.18 -3.60
CA PRO A 168 5.92 7.27 -4.40
C PRO A 168 5.93 5.86 -3.79
N VAL A 169 4.75 5.25 -3.68
CA VAL A 169 4.58 3.88 -3.19
C VAL A 169 3.91 3.04 -4.26
N PHE A 170 4.56 1.93 -4.63
CA PHE A 170 4.01 0.97 -5.59
C PHE A 170 2.82 0.20 -4.99
N VAL A 171 1.70 0.19 -5.70
CA VAL A 171 0.45 -0.45 -5.29
C VAL A 171 -0.24 -1.13 -6.47
N GLU A 172 -1.06 -2.13 -6.18
CA GLU A 172 -2.16 -2.57 -7.06
C GLU A 172 -3.44 -1.88 -6.62
N LEU A 173 -4.12 -1.25 -7.56
CA LEU A 173 -5.36 -0.52 -7.35
C LEU A 173 -6.47 -1.15 -8.18
N SER A 174 -7.54 -1.58 -7.52
CA SER A 174 -8.72 -2.15 -8.17
C SER A 174 -9.94 -1.27 -8.02
N HIS A 175 -10.82 -1.29 -9.02
CA HIS A 175 -12.10 -0.60 -8.99
C HIS A 175 -13.13 -1.24 -9.94
N PRO A 176 -14.43 -0.99 -9.76
CA PRO A 176 -15.44 -1.38 -10.75
C PRO A 176 -15.14 -0.80 -12.13
N ALA A 177 -15.26 -1.59 -13.20
CA ALA A 177 -15.01 -1.15 -14.58
C ALA A 177 -15.98 -0.08 -15.08
N SER A 178 -17.10 0.12 -14.39
CA SER A 178 -18.05 1.20 -14.68
C SER A 178 -17.59 2.56 -14.16
N LEU A 179 -16.53 2.61 -13.35
CA LEU A 179 -16.00 3.84 -12.80
C LEU A 179 -14.76 4.29 -13.58
N PRO A 180 -14.55 5.61 -13.74
CA PRO A 180 -13.27 6.10 -14.20
C PRO A 180 -12.20 5.67 -13.20
N SER A 181 -10.99 5.44 -13.69
CA SER A 181 -9.85 5.25 -12.81
C SER A 181 -9.72 6.47 -11.89
N PRO A 182 -9.28 6.25 -10.64
CA PRO A 182 -9.17 7.33 -9.68
C PRO A 182 -8.29 8.45 -10.26
N PRO A 183 -8.64 9.72 -10.00
CA PRO A 183 -7.87 10.84 -10.52
C PRO A 183 -6.41 10.72 -10.07
N PRO A 184 -5.44 11.25 -10.84
CA PRO A 184 -4.09 11.39 -10.32
C PRO A 184 -4.19 12.23 -9.05
N PHE A 185 -3.96 11.60 -7.89
CA PHE A 185 -4.04 12.26 -6.60
C PHE A 185 -2.99 13.37 -6.62
N ARG A 186 -3.46 14.60 -6.78
CA ARG A 186 -2.62 15.79 -6.75
C ARG A 186 -2.67 16.31 -5.32
N LEU A 187 -1.47 16.43 -4.75
CA LEU A 187 -1.14 17.21 -3.56
C LEU A 187 -2.12 18.37 -3.36
N ASN A 188 -3.10 18.19 -2.47
CA ASN A 188 -3.68 19.35 -1.80
C ASN A 188 -2.61 19.84 -0.83
N CYS A 189 -1.77 20.76 -1.30
CA CYS A 189 -1.01 21.64 -0.42
C CYS A 189 -2.04 22.40 0.43
N ILE A 190 -2.28 21.93 1.65
CA ILE A 190 -2.91 22.76 2.67
C ILE A 190 -1.84 23.79 3.06
N THR A 191 -1.98 24.99 2.52
CA THR A 191 -1.34 26.23 3.02
C THR A 191 -1.91 26.61 4.37
#